data_AF-A0A920RF86-F1
#
_entry.id   AF-A0A920RF86-F1
#
_cell.length_a   1.000
_cell.length_b   1.000
_cell.length_c   1.000
_cell.angle_alpha   90.00
_cell.angle_beta   90.00
_cell.angle_gamma   90.00
#
_symmetry.space_group_name_H-M   'P 1'
#
loop_
_entity.id
_entity.type
_entity.pdbx_description
1 polymer ?
#
loop_
_entity_poly.entity_id
_entity_poly.type
_entity_poly.pdbx_seq_one_letter_code
_entity_poly.pdbx_strand_id
1 'polypeptide(L)' 'MSLNQVITASTSEPAKAVGHPELGHLGVGTPADISVLKLEEGEFEFLDVEGETRTGQTQIRPHRLMVGGKWLKEP' A
#
# COMPACT_ATOMS: atom_id res chain seq x y z
N MET A 1 -11.03 -8.47 4.39
CA MET A 1 -10.47 -8.34 3.02
C MET A 1 -9.24 -9.22 2.93
N SER A 2 -8.98 -9.86 1.79
CA SER A 2 -7.71 -10.55 1.55
C SER A 2 -6.58 -9.54 1.28
N LEU A 3 -5.31 -9.96 1.40
CA LEU A 3 -4.16 -9.11 1.08
C LEU A 3 -4.24 -8.56 -0.35
N ASN A 4 -4.61 -9.39 -1.32
CA ASN A 4 -4.77 -8.95 -2.71
C ASN A 4 -5.84 -7.86 -2.85
N GLN A 5 -6.98 -8.01 -2.15
CA GLN A 5 -8.02 -6.98 -2.14
C GLN A 5 -7.53 -5.66 -1.53
N VAL A 6 -6.70 -5.73 -0.47
CA VAL A 6 -6.09 -4.54 0.13
C VAL A 6 -5.16 -3.84 -0.85
N ILE A 7 -4.25 -4.58 -1.51
CA ILE A 7 -3.33 -4.01 -2.51
C ILE A 7 -4.11 -3.37 -3.66
N THR A 8 -5.12 -4.05 -4.21
CA THR A 8 -5.98 -3.50 -5.28
C THR A 8 -6.72 -2.23 -4.84
N ALA A 9 -7.27 -2.22 -3.62
CA ALA A 9 -7.99 -1.07 -3.06
C ALA A 9 -7.08 0.13 -2.77
N SER A 10 -5.77 -0.06 -2.63
CA SER A 10 -4.80 1.00 -2.38
C SER A 10 -3.93 1.35 -3.59
N THR A 11 -4.18 0.77 -4.77
CA THR A 11 -3.37 0.99 -5.98
C THR A 11 -4.25 1.24 -7.21
N SER A 12 -4.66 0.20 -7.92
CA SER A 12 -5.32 0.31 -9.22
C SER A 12 -6.74 0.89 -9.14
N GLU A 13 -7.48 0.60 -8.06
CA GLU A 13 -8.84 1.14 -7.90
C GLU A 13 -8.85 2.65 -7.64
N PRO A 14 -8.05 3.21 -6.70
CA PRO A 14 -7.98 4.66 -6.54
C PRO A 14 -7.43 5.36 -7.80
N ALA A 15 -6.46 4.76 -8.50
CA ALA A 15 -5.96 5.29 -9.77
C ALA A 15 -7.07 5.45 -10.83
N LYS A 16 -7.93 4.44 -10.99
CA LYS A 16 -9.13 4.54 -11.84
C LYS A 16 -10.11 5.60 -11.33
N ALA A 17 -10.35 5.63 -10.01
CA ALA A 17 -11.32 6.54 -9.41
C ALA A 17 -10.96 8.03 -9.60
N VAL A 18 -9.67 8.36 -9.66
CA VAL A 18 -9.19 9.73 -9.91
C VAL A 18 -8.95 10.04 -11.40
N GLY A 19 -9.32 9.13 -12.30
CA GLY A 19 -9.17 9.34 -13.75
C GLY A 19 -7.74 9.15 -14.28
N HIS A 20 -6.88 8.47 -13.55
CA HIS A 20 -5.49 8.18 -13.92
C HIS A 20 -5.23 6.65 -13.99
N PRO A 21 -5.89 5.91 -14.90
CA PRO A 21 -5.76 4.45 -14.99
C PRO A 21 -4.36 3.98 -15.41
N GLU A 22 -3.51 4.87 -15.90
CA GLU A 22 -2.08 4.63 -16.17
C GLU A 22 -1.22 4.49 -14.89
N LEU A 23 -1.77 4.83 -13.73
CA LEU A 23 -1.13 4.71 -12.42
C LEU A 23 -1.62 3.47 -11.65
N GLY A 24 -0.98 3.17 -10.51
CA GLY A 24 -1.47 2.18 -9.56
C GLY A 24 -1.37 0.73 -10.03
N HIS A 25 -0.56 0.44 -11.05
CA HIS A 25 -0.27 -0.91 -11.48
C HIS A 25 1.17 -1.06 -11.98
N LEU A 26 1.66 -2.30 -12.04
CA LEU A 26 2.98 -2.63 -12.57
C LEU A 26 2.81 -3.14 -14.00
N GLY A 27 3.03 -2.25 -14.97
CA GLY A 27 2.97 -2.58 -16.40
C GLY A 27 4.16 -2.00 -17.15
N VAL A 28 4.49 -2.58 -18.31
CA VAL A 28 5.50 -1.98 -19.19
C VAL A 28 4.98 -0.64 -19.71
N GLY A 29 5.77 0.42 -19.55
CA GLY A 29 5.43 1.77 -20.00
C GLY A 29 4.73 2.64 -18.95
N THR A 30 4.39 2.11 -17.76
CA THR A 30 3.89 2.94 -16.66
C THR A 30 5.02 3.65 -15.91
N PRO A 31 4.73 4.73 -15.18
CA PRO A 31 5.68 5.29 -14.22
C PRO A 31 6.19 4.22 -13.25
N ALA A 32 7.49 4.28 -12.94
CA ALA A 32 8.11 3.41 -11.94
C ALA A 32 7.85 3.95 -10.52
N ASP A 33 6.57 3.92 -10.12
CA ASP A 33 6.08 4.27 -8.79
C ASP A 33 5.82 2.96 -8.01
N ILE A 34 6.74 2.62 -7.10
CA ILE A 34 6.79 1.30 -6.47
C ILE A 34 6.93 1.45 -4.95
N SER A 35 6.01 0.82 -4.22
CA SER A 35 6.12 0.64 -2.77
C SER A 35 6.55 -0.78 -2.46
N VAL A 36 7.74 -0.95 -1.87
CA VAL A 36 8.18 -2.22 -1.30
C VAL A 36 7.69 -2.28 0.14
N LEU A 37 6.84 -3.25 0.43
CA LEU A 37 6.17 -3.42 1.71
C LEU A 37 6.62 -4.72 2.38
N LYS A 38 6.68 -4.70 3.70
CA LYS A 38 6.91 -5.88 4.53
C LYS A 38 5.62 -6.23 5.26
N LEU A 39 5.22 -7.49 5.19
CA LEU A 39 4.17 -8.03 6.06
C LEU A 39 4.86 -8.57 7.32
N GLU A 40 4.60 -7.94 8.45
CA GLU A 40 5.14 -8.33 9.74
C GLU A 40 4.11 -9.14 10.51
N GLU A 41 4.53 -10.23 11.14
CA GLU A 41 3.71 -11.05 12.03
C GLU A 41 3.92 -10.59 13.48
N GLY A 42 2.85 -10.57 14.27
CA GLY A 42 2.86 -10.13 15.66
C GLY A 42 1.52 -9.55 16.09
N GLU A 43 1.38 -9.22 17.37
CA GLU A 43 0.16 -8.58 17.88
C GLU A 43 0.26 -7.05 17.76
N PHE A 44 -0.64 -6.46 16.98
CA PHE A 44 -0.70 -5.02 16.74
C PHE A 44 -2.10 -4.50 17.06
N GLU A 45 -2.18 -3.42 17.83
CA GLU A 45 -3.44 -2.73 18.12
C GLU A 45 -3.72 -1.64 17.08
N PHE A 46 -4.95 -1.62 16.57
CA PHE A 46 -5.47 -0.63 15.65
C PHE A 46 -6.66 0.07 16.30
N LEU A 47 -6.53 1.37 16.56
CA LEU A 47 -7.58 2.23 17.11
C LEU A 47 -8.32 2.92 15.95
N ASP A 48 -9.64 2.84 15.92
CA ASP A 48 -10.46 3.55 14.95
C ASP A 48 -10.99 4.90 15.46
N VAL A 49 -11.79 5.57 14.64
CA VAL A 49 -12.33 6.91 14.93
C VAL A 49 -13.46 6.90 15.97
N GLU A 50 -14.07 5.75 16.23
CA GLU A 50 -15.11 5.58 17.25
C GLU A 50 -14.51 5.20 18.62
N GLY A 51 -13.19 4.96 18.66
CA GLY A 51 -12.47 4.56 19.86
C GLY A 51 -12.44 3.05 20.07
N GLU A 52 -12.88 2.25 19.10
CA GLU A 52 -12.74 0.80 19.17
C GLU A 52 -11.28 0.40 18.86
N THR A 53 -10.73 -0.46 19.71
CA THR A 53 -9.44 -1.10 19.45
C THR A 53 -9.64 -2.50 18.90
N ARG A 54 -8.93 -2.82 17.82
CA ARG A 54 -8.86 -4.18 17.25
C ARG A 54 -7.42 -4.66 17.24
N THR A 55 -7.21 -5.90 17.68
CA THR A 55 -5.89 -6.54 17.63
C THR A 55 -5.77 -7.36 16.35
N GLY A 56 -4.75 -7.07 15.54
CA GLY A 56 -4.38 -7.83 14.35
C GLY A 56 -3.12 -8.65 14.60
N GLN A 57 -3.01 -9.78 13.88
CA GLN A 57 -1.85 -10.69 13.94
C GLN A 57 -0.79 -10.37 12.87
N THR A 58 -1.06 -9.38 12.02
CA THR A 58 -0.16 -8.94 10.96
C THR A 58 -0.27 -7.43 10.74
N GLN A 59 0.83 -6.79 10.33
CA GLN A 59 0.87 -5.38 9.96
C GLN A 59 1.69 -5.18 8.67
N ILE A 60 1.21 -4.32 7.77
CA ILE A 60 1.95 -3.93 6.57
C ILE A 60 2.80 -2.71 6.90
N ARG A 61 4.11 -2.80 6.70
CA ARG A 61 5.08 -1.70 6.92
C ARG A 61 5.77 -1.30 5.61
N PRO A 62 5.96 0.00 5.35
CA PRO A 62 6.78 0.44 4.23
C PRO A 62 8.25 0.11 4.47
N HIS A 63 8.93 -0.42 3.46
CA HIS A 63 10.35 -0.76 3.52
C HIS A 63 11.19 0.13 2.59
N ARG A 64 10.72 0.34 1.36
CA ARG A 64 11.33 1.24 0.36
C ARG A 64 10.25 1.85 -0.53
N LEU A 65 10.51 3.06 -1.01
CA LEU A 65 9.65 3.77 -1.95
C LEU A 65 10.46 4.22 -3.15
N MET A 66 9.94 3.99 -4.35
CA MET A 66 10.43 4.53 -5.60
C MET A 66 9.33 5.38 -6.23
N VAL A 67 9.68 6.57 -6.69
CA VAL A 67 8.77 7.46 -7.43
C VAL A 67 9.46 7.91 -8.70
N GLY A 68 8.82 7.68 -9.85
CA GLY A 68 9.36 8.01 -11.17
C GLY A 68 10.72 7.38 -11.44
N GLY A 69 10.99 6.18 -10.92
CA GLY A 69 12.27 5.49 -11.08
C GLY A 69 13.37 5.91 -10.10
N LYS A 70 13.06 6.80 -9.14
CA LYS A 70 14.03 7.27 -8.13
C LYS A 70 13.67 6.74 -6.75
N TRP A 71 14.63 6.09 -6.09
CA TRP A 71 14.49 5.71 -4.70
C TRP A 71 14.39 6.97 -3.81
N LEU A 72 13.38 7.00 -2.96
CA LEU A 72 13.28 7.99 -1.89
C LEU A 72 14.24 7.60 -0.75
N LYS A 73 14.53 8.57 0.14
CA LYS A 73 15.25 8.27 1.38
C LYS A 73 14.48 7.22 2.17
N GLU A 74 15.22 6.37 2.88
CA GLU A 74 14.61 5.33 3.71
C GLU A 74 13.62 5.95 4.71
N PRO A 75 12.42 5.35 4.85
CA PRO A 75 11.41 5.82 5.78
C PRO A 75 11.81 5.63 7.26
#